data_AF-A0A834U121-F1
#
_entry.id   AF-A0A834U121-F1
#
_cell.length_a   1.000
_cell.length_b   1.000
_cell.length_c   1.000
_cell.angle_alpha   90.00
_cell.angle_beta   90.00
_cell.angle_gamma   90.00
#
_symmetry.space_group_name_H-M   'P 1'
#
loop_
_entity.id
_entity.type
_entity.pdbx_description
1 polymer ?
#
loop_
_entity_poly.entity_id
_entity_poly.type
_entity_poly.pdbx_seq_one_letter_code
_entity_poly.pdbx_strand_id
1 'polypeptide(L)' 'MDGTFMKGYYGGEVLTAVSQDGNDGFYVIAYAIVDVESRDTWSWFITQLLEDLGPSSESGITFVSDQQKVM' A
#
# COMPACT_ATOMS: atom_id res chain seq x y z
N MET A 1 5.19 1.96 -1.90
CA MET A 1 3.75 2.10 -1.58
C MET A 1 3.37 3.48 -1.98
N ASP A 2 2.44 3.56 -2.92
CA ASP A 2 1.99 4.80 -3.53
C ASP A 2 0.47 4.90 -3.32
N GLY A 3 0.05 6.06 -2.84
CA GLY A 3 -1.34 6.45 -2.67
C GLY A 3 -1.75 7.26 -3.88
N THR A 4 -2.64 6.72 -4.72
CA THR A 4 -3.15 7.45 -5.88
C THR A 4 -4.58 7.90 -5.62
N PHE A 5 -4.81 9.21 -5.67
CA PHE A 5 -6.14 9.79 -5.60
C PHE A 5 -6.96 9.41 -6.84
N MET A 6 -8.10 8.73 -6.65
CA MET A 6 -9.06 8.54 -7.73
C MET A 6 -9.92 9.80 -7.86
N LYS A 7 -9.79 10.51 -8.98
CA LYS A 7 -10.64 11.66 -9.31
C LYS A 7 -11.97 11.17 -9.92
N GLY A 8 -12.84 10.60 -9.08
CA GLY A 8 -14.19 10.14 -9.43
C GLY A 8 -15.29 10.84 -8.64
N TYR A 9 -16.54 10.72 -9.08
CA TYR A 9 -17.72 11.39 -8.48
C TYR A 9 -17.98 11.01 -7.01
N TYR A 10 -17.38 9.90 -6.56
CA TYR A 10 -17.26 9.50 -5.16
C TYR A 10 -15.77 9.61 -4.81
N GLY A 11 -15.43 10.55 -3.92
CA GLY A 11 -14.06 10.74 -3.46
C GLY A 11 -13.55 9.46 -2.81
N GLY A 12 -12.45 8.94 -3.32
CA GLY A 12 -11.80 7.76 -2.77
C GLY A 12 -10.34 7.77 -3.16
N GLU A 13 -9.52 7.21 -2.29
CA GLU A 13 -8.09 7.06 -2.45
C GLU A 13 -7.76 5.58 -2.64
N VAL A 14 -6.76 5.30 -3.46
CA VAL A 14 -6.34 3.92 -3.72
C VAL A 14 -4.98 3.72 -3.12
N LEU A 15 -4.92 2.80 -2.17
CA LEU A 15 -3.68 2.30 -1.59
C LEU A 15 -3.17 1.18 -2.47
N THR A 16 -1.92 1.28 -2.93
CA THR A 16 -1.28 0.21 -3.71
C THR A 16 0.02 -0.25 -3.06
N ALA A 17 0.15 -1.57 -2.90
CA ALA A 17 1.39 -2.22 -2.52
C ALA A 17 2.01 -2.86 -3.77
N VAL A 18 3.23 -2.43 -4.08
CA VAL A 18 4.03 -2.97 -5.18
C VAL A 18 5.29 -3.60 -4.63
N SER A 19 5.67 -4.74 -5.18
CA SER A 19 6.93 -5.43 -4.93
C SER A 19 7.83 -5.28 -6.14
N GLN A 20 9.13 -5.15 -5.90
CA GLN A 20 10.15 -5.15 -6.95
C GLN A 20 10.87 -6.50 -6.93
N ASP A 21 10.96 -7.17 -8.08
CA ASP A 21 11.73 -8.40 -8.21
C ASP A 21 13.23 -8.12 -8.50
N GLY A 22 14.05 -9.17 -8.44
CA GLY A 22 15.48 -9.08 -8.75
C GLY A 22 15.81 -8.82 -10.24
N ASN A 23 14.80 -8.61 -11.07
CA ASN A 23 14.90 -8.32 -12.49
C ASN A 23 14.31 -6.93 -12.82
N ASP A 24 14.25 -6.03 -11.83
CA ASP A 24 13.72 -4.66 -11.95
C ASP A 24 12.26 -4.57 -12.41
N GLY A 25 11.51 -5.66 -12.28
CA GLY A 25 10.07 -5.70 -12.53
C GLY A 25 9.29 -5.26 -11.31
N PHE A 26 8.32 -4.34 -11.50
CA PHE A 26 7.35 -3.97 -10.48
C PHE A 26 6.07 -4.78 -10.63
N TYR A 27 5.63 -5.41 -9.55
CA TYR A 27 4.39 -6.19 -9.50
C TYR A 27 3.50 -5.67 -8.38
N VAL A 28 2.22 -5.45 -8.68
CA VAL A 28 1.23 -5.11 -7.66
C VAL A 28 0.91 -6.37 -6.87
N ILE A 29 1.18 -6.34 -5.55
CA ILE A 29 0.89 -7.45 -4.64
C ILE A 29 -0.47 -7.30 -3.97
N ALA A 30 -0.91 -6.05 -3.74
CA ALA A 30 -2.23 -5.76 -3.18
C ALA A 30 -2.67 -4.33 -3.51
N TYR A 31 -3.99 -4.10 -3.50
CA TYR A 31 -4.57 -2.77 -3.58
C TYR A 31 -5.83 -2.68 -2.70
N ALA A 32 -6.15 -1.49 -2.21
CA ALA A 32 -7.38 -1.22 -1.48
C ALA A 32 -7.96 0.14 -1.88
N ILE A 33 -9.28 0.21 -1.97
CA ILE A 33 -10.02 1.45 -2.21
C ILE A 33 -10.54 1.92 -0.85
N VAL A 34 -10.21 3.15 -0.50
CA VAL A 34 -10.50 3.72 0.81
C VAL A 34 -11.10 5.10 0.63
N ASP A 35 -11.96 5.52 1.56
CA ASP A 35 -12.64 6.82 1.44
C ASP A 35 -11.66 7.99 1.64
N VAL A 36 -10.70 7.82 2.57
CA VAL A 36 -9.66 8.78 2.91
C VAL A 36 -8.34 8.06 3.16
N GLU A 37 -7.25 8.55 2.58
CA GLU A 37 -5.91 8.12 2.95
C GLU A 37 -5.54 8.73 4.30
N SER A 38 -5.47 7.86 5.30
CA SER A 38 -5.07 8.23 6.65
C SER A 38 -4.09 7.21 7.19
N ARG A 39 -3.40 7.55 8.28
CA ARG A 39 -2.52 6.60 8.96
C ARG A 39 -3.27 5.35 9.44
N ASP A 40 -4.51 5.52 9.86
CA ASP A 40 -5.38 4.42 10.30
C ASP A 40 -5.72 3.49 9.12
N THR A 41 -6.06 4.08 7.98
CA THR A 41 -6.35 3.34 6.75
C THR A 41 -5.12 2.58 6.23
N TRP A 42 -3.95 3.22 6.23
CA TRP A 42 -2.68 2.58 5.89
C TRP A 42 -2.32 1.46 6.88
N SER A 43 -2.52 1.69 8.18
CA SER A 43 -2.25 0.67 9.21
C SER A 43 -3.14 -0.54 9.03
N TRP A 44 -4.45 -0.33 8.78
CA TRP A 44 -5.37 -1.41 8.48
C TRP A 44 -4.95 -2.18 7.22
N PHE A 45 -4.62 -1.48 6.13
CA PHE A 45 -4.18 -2.11 4.88
C PHE A 45 -2.89 -2.93 5.06
N ILE A 46 -1.90 -2.41 5.78
CA ILE A 46 -0.65 -3.12 6.07
C ILE A 46 -0.89 -4.32 6.99
N THR A 47 -1.76 -4.19 8.00
CA THR A 47 -2.12 -5.34 8.84
C THR A 47 -2.76 -6.45 8.02
N GLN A 48 -3.72 -6.13 7.16
CA GLN A 48 -4.33 -7.14 6.27
C GLN A 48 -3.31 -7.76 5.32
N LEU A 49 -2.41 -6.94 4.76
CA LEU A 49 -1.35 -7.43 3.88
C LEU A 49 -0.37 -8.37 4.60
N LEU A 50 -0.01 -8.08 5.85
CA LEU A 50 0.86 -8.93 6.67
C LEU A 50 0.17 -10.21 7.11
N GLU A 51 -1.14 -10.17 7.39
CA GLU A 51 -1.92 -11.36 7.69
C GLU A 51 -1.99 -12.32 6.47
N ASP A 52 -2.14 -11.77 5.26
CA ASP A 52 -2.21 -12.56 4.02
C ASP A 52 -0.84 -13.10 3.58
N LEU A 53 0.23 -12.30 3.71
CA LEU A 53 1.61 -12.71 3.38
C LEU A 53 2.23 -13.65 4.42
N GLY A 54 1.68 -13.74 5.63
CA GLY A 54 2.23 -14.50 6.75
C GLY A 54 3.30 -13.72 7.54
N PRO A 55 3.77 -14.27 8.69
CA PRO A 55 4.63 -13.53 9.62
C PRO A 55 5.91 -13.06 8.93
N SER A 56 6.14 -11.74 8.98
CA SER A 56 7.30 -11.02 8.43
C SER A 56 8.67 -11.45 9.00
N SER A 57 8.68 -12.36 9.98
CA SER A 57 9.90 -12.83 10.65
C SER A 57 10.76 -13.75 9.78
N GLU A 58 10.21 -14.31 8.69
CA GLU A 58 10.95 -15.25 7.81
C GLU A 58 11.29 -14.67 6.43
N SER A 59 10.69 -13.54 6.03
CA SER A 59 10.89 -12.93 4.72
C SER A 59 11.35 -11.49 4.89
N GLY A 60 12.55 -11.16 4.40
CA GLY A 60 13.16 -9.83 4.44
C GLY A 60 12.40 -8.78 3.60
N ILE A 61 11.14 -8.52 3.96
CA ILE A 61 10.25 -7.60 3.27
C ILE A 61 10.51 -6.19 3.79
N THR A 62 10.96 -5.30 2.91
CA THR A 62 11.13 -3.87 3.23
C THR A 62 9.97 -3.09 2.65
N PHE A 63 9.13 -2.50 3.51
CA PHE A 63 8.07 -1.60 3.08
C PHE A 63 8.64 -0.19 2.92
N VAL A 64 8.51 0.37 1.71
CA VAL A 64 8.83 1.78 1.44
C VAL A 64 7.54 2.47 1.04
N SER A 65 7.14 3.51 1.77
CA SER A 65 6.00 4.36 1.41
C SER A 65 6.50 5.70 0.92
N ASP A 66 5.93 6.21 -0.16
CA ASP A 66 6.05 7.64 -0.45
C ASP A 66 5.20 8.37 0.59
N GLN A 67 5.84 9.03 1.55
CA GLN A 67 5.13 9.95 2.45
C GLN A 67 4.98 11.25 1.69
N GLN A 68 3.85 11.42 1.00
CA GLN A 68 3.54 12.73 0.45
C GLN A 68 3.28 13.71 1.61
N LYS A 69 4.05 14.79 1.60
CA LYS A 69 4.17 15.78 2.66
C LYS A 69 2.92 16.66 2.73
N VAL A 70 2.41 16.81 3.94
CA VAL A 70 1.35 17.73 4.40
C VAL A 70 1.44 19.10 3.70
N MET A 71 0.33 19.52 3.09
CA MET A 71 0.01 20.94 2.89
C MET A 71 -1.12 21.32 3.83
#